data_AF-A0A355CE84-F1
#
_entry.id   AF-A0A355CE84-F1
#
_cell.length_a   1.000
_cell.length_b   1.000
_cell.length_c   1.000
_cell.angle_alpha   90.00
_cell.angle_beta   90.00
_cell.angle_gamma   90.00
#
_symmetry.space_group_name_H-M   'P 1'
#
loop_
_entity.id
_entity.type
_entity.pdbx_description
1 polymer ?
#
loop_
_entity_poly.entity_id
_entity_poly.type
_entity_poly.pdbx_seq_one_letter_code
_entity_poly.pdbx_strand_id
1 'polypeptide(L)'
;NSAKQGRDRQFQAILPLRGKILNIEKTDDAKIYKNNEIQSLITALGLGIKGEEFDPSQLRYHYIVIMTDADVDGAHIRTLLLTFFYRYQRALVEQGYIYIACPPLYKVERGRNHYYCYSDREMNNLIRNEFPANANYTIQRFKGLGEMMPTQLWDTTMNPETRTLKRVEIDDAAEADRIFTILMGDRVAPRREFIETYGPRLNMLDLDI
;
A
#
# COMPACT_ATOMS: atom_id res chain seq x y z
N ASN A 1 15.83 -6.26 -6.47
CA ASN A 1 14.51 -6.21 -5.80
C ASN A 1 13.60 -7.20 -6.50
N SER A 2 12.99 -8.12 -5.75
CA SER A 2 12.17 -9.24 -6.23
C SER A 2 11.06 -8.78 -7.19
N ALA A 3 10.41 -7.66 -6.91
CA ALA A 3 9.39 -7.07 -7.80
C ALA A 3 9.90 -6.76 -9.21
N LYS A 4 11.13 -6.27 -9.37
CA LYS A 4 11.70 -5.97 -10.69
C LYS A 4 11.97 -7.24 -11.50
N GLN A 5 12.25 -8.36 -10.82
CA GLN A 5 12.49 -9.65 -11.44
C GLN A 5 11.18 -10.41 -11.73
N GLY A 6 10.16 -10.26 -10.88
CA GLY A 6 8.87 -10.95 -11.02
C GLY A 6 7.86 -10.26 -11.94
N ARG A 7 8.03 -8.97 -12.25
CA ARG A 7 7.07 -8.21 -13.08
C ARG A 7 6.99 -8.69 -14.52
N ASP A 8 5.83 -8.46 -15.12
CA ASP A 8 5.72 -8.41 -16.58
C ASP A 8 6.21 -7.05 -17.11
N ARG A 9 7.27 -7.08 -17.91
CA ARG A 9 7.92 -5.87 -18.43
C ARG A 9 7.11 -5.18 -19.53
N GLN A 10 6.10 -5.83 -20.11
CA GLN A 10 5.27 -5.26 -21.15
C GLN A 10 4.34 -4.16 -20.61
N PHE A 11 3.80 -4.34 -19.39
CA PHE A 11 2.78 -3.43 -18.85
C PHE A 11 2.99 -3.00 -17.40
N GLN A 12 3.93 -3.60 -16.65
CA GLN A 12 4.18 -3.22 -15.26
C GLN A 12 5.49 -2.48 -15.12
N ALA A 13 5.46 -1.28 -14.53
CA ALA A 13 6.64 -0.54 -14.11
C ALA A 13 6.83 -0.61 -12.59
N ILE A 14 8.09 -0.59 -12.13
CA ILE A 14 8.41 -0.63 -10.69
C ILE A 14 9.25 0.59 -10.35
N LEU A 15 8.73 1.42 -9.45
CA LEU A 15 9.45 2.52 -8.82
C LEU A 15 9.78 2.15 -7.36
N PRO A 16 11.01 1.70 -7.07
CA PRO A 16 11.40 1.38 -5.71
C PRO A 16 11.64 2.67 -4.93
N LEU A 17 10.89 2.87 -3.86
CA LEU A 17 11.09 4.00 -2.94
C LEU A 17 11.99 3.57 -1.78
N ARG A 18 12.90 4.45 -1.35
CA ARG A 18 13.84 4.16 -0.26
C ARG A 18 13.52 4.95 1.00
N GLY A 19 13.33 4.23 2.10
CA GLY A 19 13.03 4.82 3.40
C GLY A 19 11.62 5.40 3.49
N LYS A 20 11.38 6.20 4.53
CA LYS A 20 10.09 6.86 4.75
C LYS A 20 9.96 8.06 3.81
N ILE A 21 8.82 8.15 3.14
CA ILE A 21 8.50 9.27 2.25
C ILE A 21 8.37 10.56 3.04
N LEU A 22 8.79 11.67 2.43
CA LEU A 22 8.64 12.99 3.01
C LEU A 22 7.15 13.29 3.22
N ASN A 23 6.78 13.64 4.45
CA ASN A 23 5.43 14.10 4.74
C ASN A 23 5.20 15.49 4.14
N ILE A 24 4.45 15.55 3.04
CA ILE A 24 4.23 16.80 2.32
C ILE A 24 3.24 17.75 3.00
N GLU A 25 2.44 17.29 3.97
CA GLU A 25 1.50 18.13 4.72
C GLU A 25 2.21 19.23 5.52
N LYS A 26 3.41 18.91 6.02
CA LYS A 26 4.22 19.78 6.89
C LYS A 26 5.31 20.54 6.14
N THR A 27 5.40 20.31 4.84
CA THR A 27 6.60 20.65 4.08
C THR A 27 6.26 21.69 3.02
N ASP A 28 7.07 22.75 2.97
CA ASP A 28 6.99 23.75 1.92
C ASP A 28 7.32 23.17 0.54
N ASP A 29 6.71 23.73 -0.50
CA ASP A 29 6.86 23.22 -1.86
C ASP A 29 8.34 23.18 -2.32
N ALA A 30 9.17 24.14 -1.90
CA ALA A 30 10.59 24.15 -2.27
C ALA A 30 11.35 22.94 -1.73
N LYS A 31 11.03 22.47 -0.52
CA LYS A 31 11.57 21.21 0.03
C LYS A 31 10.99 19.98 -0.65
N ILE A 32 9.71 20.01 -1.05
CA ILE A 32 9.09 18.92 -1.83
C ILE A 32 9.87 18.71 -3.15
N TYR A 33 10.16 19.79 -3.88
CA TYR A 33 10.89 19.71 -5.16
C TYR A 33 12.37 19.33 -5.02
N LYS A 34 12.97 19.52 -3.84
CA LYS A 34 14.35 19.06 -3.54
C LYS A 34 14.43 17.59 -3.13
N ASN A 35 13.30 16.94 -2.81
CA ASN A 35 13.30 15.55 -2.38
C ASN A 35 13.34 14.59 -3.59
N ASN A 36 14.38 13.76 -3.66
CA ASN A 36 14.61 12.85 -4.78
C ASN A 36 13.49 11.81 -4.98
N GLU A 37 12.91 11.28 -3.90
CA GLU A 37 11.86 10.26 -3.97
C GLU A 37 10.56 10.87 -4.52
N ILE A 38 10.20 12.07 -4.04
CA ILE A 38 9.04 12.81 -4.55
C ILE A 38 9.25 13.24 -6.00
N GLN A 39 10.43 13.75 -6.37
CA GLN A 39 10.74 14.07 -7.77
C GLN A 39 10.64 12.85 -8.69
N SER A 40 11.09 11.70 -8.20
CA SER A 40 10.98 10.44 -8.93
C SER A 40 9.52 10.04 -9.13
N LEU A 41 8.66 10.20 -8.11
CA LEU A 41 7.21 9.95 -8.22
C LEU A 41 6.53 10.88 -9.23
N ILE A 42 6.74 12.19 -9.11
CA ILE A 42 6.16 13.20 -10.01
C ILE A 42 6.55 12.92 -11.46
N THR A 43 7.83 12.66 -11.71
CA THR A 43 8.35 12.40 -13.07
C THR A 43 7.85 11.08 -13.63
N ALA A 44 7.86 10.02 -12.82
CA ALA A 44 7.44 8.68 -13.23
C ALA A 44 5.96 8.61 -13.59
N LEU A 45 5.12 9.38 -12.91
CA LEU A 45 3.68 9.43 -13.17
C LEU A 45 3.31 10.50 -14.21
N GLY A 46 4.13 11.54 -14.36
CA GLY A 46 3.83 12.67 -15.25
C GLY A 46 2.84 13.66 -14.63
N LEU A 47 2.97 13.94 -13.32
CA LEU A 47 1.97 14.75 -12.59
C LEU A 47 2.05 16.27 -12.84
N GLY A 48 3.06 16.74 -13.58
CA GLY A 48 3.27 18.17 -13.81
C GLY A 48 3.66 18.92 -12.54
N ILE A 49 3.26 20.20 -12.45
CA ILE A 49 3.52 21.06 -11.30
C ILE A 49 2.30 21.07 -10.38
N LYS A 50 2.54 21.04 -9.07
CA LYS A 50 1.48 21.11 -8.06
C LYS A 50 0.60 22.35 -8.25
N GLY A 51 -0.71 22.15 -8.28
CA GLY A 51 -1.70 23.22 -8.43
C GLY A 51 -2.09 23.55 -9.87
N GLU A 52 -1.40 22.99 -10.86
CA GLU A 52 -1.88 23.02 -12.25
C GLU A 52 -3.08 22.08 -12.43
N GLU A 53 -3.89 22.38 -13.44
CA GLU A 53 -5.03 21.53 -13.81
C GLU A 53 -4.55 20.14 -14.22
N PHE A 54 -5.21 19.10 -13.70
CA PHE A 54 -4.84 17.73 -13.99
C PHE A 54 -5.29 17.34 -15.40
N ASP A 55 -4.33 16.96 -16.24
CA ASP A 55 -4.58 16.38 -17.56
C ASP A 55 -4.32 14.86 -17.55
N PRO A 56 -5.38 14.02 -17.59
CA PRO A 56 -5.23 12.57 -17.67
C PRO A 56 -4.40 12.09 -18.88
N SER A 57 -4.34 12.86 -19.97
CA SER A 57 -3.58 12.49 -21.17
C SER A 57 -2.06 12.47 -20.93
N GLN A 58 -1.57 13.23 -19.95
CA GLN A 58 -0.17 13.25 -19.56
C GLN A 58 0.18 12.15 -18.54
N LEU A 59 -0.82 11.51 -17.95
CA LEU A 59 -0.62 10.45 -16.97
C LEU A 59 -0.04 9.21 -17.64
N ARG A 60 1.16 8.83 -17.21
CA ARG A 60 1.88 7.68 -17.82
C ARG A 60 1.28 6.33 -17.43
N TYR A 61 0.64 6.24 -16.27
CA TYR A 61 0.07 5.00 -15.73
C TYR A 61 -1.28 5.26 -15.09
N HIS A 62 -2.32 4.60 -15.60
CA HIS A 62 -3.70 4.69 -15.10
C HIS A 62 -3.97 3.71 -13.94
N TYR A 63 -3.00 2.86 -13.60
CA TYR A 63 -3.06 1.93 -12.49
C TYR A 63 -1.83 2.11 -11.61
N ILE A 64 -1.96 2.93 -10.56
CA ILE A 64 -0.90 3.25 -9.61
C ILE A 64 -1.11 2.37 -8.38
N VAL A 65 -0.29 1.33 -8.25
CA VAL A 65 -0.40 0.36 -7.15
C VAL A 65 0.62 0.67 -6.06
N ILE A 66 0.14 1.03 -4.88
CA ILE A 66 0.93 1.14 -3.65
C ILE A 66 1.15 -0.27 -3.10
N MET A 67 2.40 -0.73 -3.11
CA MET A 67 2.80 -2.04 -2.63
C MET A 67 3.79 -1.86 -1.49
N THR A 68 3.30 -2.01 -0.26
CA THR A 68 4.07 -1.86 1.00
C THR A 68 3.96 -3.14 1.82
N ASP A 69 4.85 -3.30 2.79
CA ASP A 69 4.84 -4.44 3.71
C ASP A 69 3.58 -4.46 4.58
N ALA A 70 3.18 -5.66 5.02
CA ALA A 70 2.06 -5.89 5.93
C ALA A 70 2.50 -5.73 7.40
N ASP A 71 3.10 -4.59 7.69
CA ASP A 71 3.55 -4.21 9.02
C ASP A 71 3.24 -2.75 9.32
N VAL A 72 3.57 -2.32 10.54
CA VAL A 72 3.31 -0.95 11.02
C VAL A 72 4.08 0.11 10.23
N ASP A 73 5.27 -0.21 9.72
CA ASP A 73 6.08 0.72 8.94
C ASP A 73 5.55 0.84 7.51
N GLY A 74 5.09 -0.26 6.91
CA GLY A 74 4.39 -0.30 5.64
C GLY A 74 3.08 0.48 5.68
N ALA A 75 2.30 0.34 6.75
CA ALA A 75 1.11 1.17 6.98
C ALA A 75 1.45 2.67 7.05
N HIS A 76 2.54 3.02 7.73
CA HIS A 76 2.97 4.42 7.80
C HIS A 76 3.42 4.97 6.43
N ILE A 77 4.20 4.20 5.66
CA ILE A 77 4.60 4.57 4.29
C ILE A 77 3.36 4.73 3.40
N ARG A 78 2.39 3.82 3.50
CA ARG A 78 1.13 3.89 2.78
C ARG A 78 0.38 5.18 3.10
N THR A 79 0.24 5.54 4.38
CA THR A 79 -0.39 6.81 4.77
C THR A 79 0.34 8.03 4.21
N LEU A 80 1.68 8.03 4.20
CA LEU A 80 2.48 9.12 3.60
C LEU A 80 2.25 9.24 2.08
N LEU A 81 2.17 8.12 1.37
CA LEU A 81 1.89 8.10 -0.06
C LEU A 81 0.46 8.55 -0.37
N LEU A 82 -0.53 8.12 0.41
CA LEU A 82 -1.91 8.57 0.28
C LEU A 82 -2.03 10.08 0.55
N THR A 83 -1.30 10.58 1.56
CA THR A 83 -1.19 12.03 1.83
C THR A 83 -0.58 12.75 0.63
N PHE A 84 0.49 12.18 0.05
CA PHE A 84 1.11 12.73 -1.16
C PHE A 84 0.09 12.84 -2.31
N PHE A 85 -0.60 11.75 -2.66
CA PHE A 85 -1.57 11.78 -3.75
C PHE A 85 -2.72 12.73 -3.47
N TYR A 86 -3.27 12.72 -2.25
CA TYR A 86 -4.39 13.59 -1.88
C TYR A 86 -4.03 15.08 -1.93
N ARG A 87 -2.84 15.47 -1.47
CA ARG A 87 -2.40 16.88 -1.39
C ARG A 87 -1.71 17.40 -2.65
N TYR A 88 -1.04 16.53 -3.41
CA TYR A 88 -0.32 16.92 -4.62
C TYR A 88 -1.24 16.91 -5.84
N GLN A 89 -2.02 15.85 -6.02
CA GLN A 89 -2.92 15.70 -7.16
C GLN A 89 -4.14 14.85 -6.81
N ARG A 90 -5.12 15.47 -6.15
CA ARG A 90 -6.34 14.80 -5.65
C ARG A 90 -7.12 14.06 -6.73
N ALA A 91 -7.10 14.58 -7.97
CA ALA A 91 -7.77 13.98 -9.11
C ALA A 91 -7.36 12.53 -9.37
N LEU A 92 -6.14 12.11 -8.98
CA LEU A 92 -5.71 10.71 -9.11
C LEU A 92 -6.55 9.76 -8.27
N VAL A 93 -6.96 10.20 -7.08
CA VAL A 93 -7.79 9.42 -6.16
C VAL A 93 -9.25 9.48 -6.62
N GLU A 94 -9.74 10.67 -6.96
CA GLU A 94 -11.13 10.89 -7.41
C GLU A 94 -11.44 10.13 -8.71
N GLN A 95 -10.48 10.04 -9.64
CA GLN A 95 -10.64 9.28 -10.89
C GLN A 95 -10.32 7.78 -10.74
N GLY A 96 -9.97 7.31 -9.54
CA GLY A 96 -9.81 5.88 -9.26
C GLY A 96 -8.53 5.25 -9.83
N TYR A 97 -7.43 6.01 -9.92
CA TYR A 97 -6.14 5.49 -10.39
C TYR A 97 -5.27 4.89 -9.28
N ILE A 98 -5.59 5.15 -8.00
CA ILE A 98 -4.80 4.67 -6.86
C ILE A 98 -5.35 3.35 -6.32
N TYR A 99 -4.47 2.37 -6.19
CA TYR A 99 -4.74 1.04 -5.68
C TYR A 99 -3.75 0.66 -4.59
N ILE A 100 -4.14 -0.23 -3.68
CA ILE A 100 -3.27 -0.83 -2.67
C ILE A 100 -3.19 -2.33 -2.96
N ALA A 101 -1.97 -2.85 -3.08
CA ALA A 101 -1.75 -4.29 -3.18
C ALA A 101 -1.94 -4.96 -1.82
N CYS A 102 -2.59 -6.12 -1.82
CA CYS A 102 -2.77 -6.95 -0.63
C CYS A 102 -1.89 -8.19 -0.73
N PRO A 103 -0.66 -8.19 -0.18
CA PRO A 103 0.16 -9.40 -0.10
C PRO A 103 -0.41 -10.44 0.86
N PRO A 104 -0.12 -11.73 0.66
CA PRO A 104 -0.52 -12.77 1.61
C PRO A 104 0.30 -12.66 2.90
N LEU A 105 -0.33 -13.00 4.02
CA LEU A 105 0.33 -13.05 5.33
C LEU A 105 1.04 -14.38 5.57
N TYR A 106 0.53 -15.46 4.96
CA TYR A 106 1.01 -16.82 5.19
C TYR A 106 1.19 -17.58 3.88
N LYS A 107 2.17 -18.48 3.89
CA LYS A 107 2.28 -19.60 2.96
C LYS A 107 2.21 -20.89 3.76
N VAL A 108 1.25 -21.75 3.43
CA VAL A 108 1.11 -23.08 4.01
C VAL A 108 1.53 -24.10 2.95
N GLU A 109 2.49 -24.94 3.29
CA GLU A 109 2.99 -25.99 2.39
C GLU A 109 2.62 -27.37 2.92
N ARG A 110 2.10 -28.22 2.04
CA ARG A 110 1.80 -29.61 2.35
C ARG A 110 2.18 -30.50 1.17
N GLY A 111 3.22 -31.31 1.36
CA GLY A 111 3.76 -32.16 0.30
C GLY A 111 4.28 -31.32 -0.87
N ARG A 112 3.59 -31.39 -2.02
CA ARG A 112 3.91 -30.59 -3.22
C ARG A 112 3.04 -29.35 -3.38
N ASN A 113 1.98 -29.23 -2.58
CA ASN A 113 1.02 -28.14 -2.70
C ASN A 113 1.45 -26.97 -1.80
N HIS A 114 1.22 -25.76 -2.30
CA HIS A 114 1.44 -24.52 -1.57
C HIS A 114 0.16 -23.69 -1.63
N TYR A 115 -0.20 -23.09 -0.51
CA TYR A 115 -1.40 -22.30 -0.34
C TYR A 115 -1.00 -20.95 0.26
N TYR A 116 -1.53 -19.86 -0.29
CA TYR A 116 -1.32 -18.52 0.22
C TYR A 116 -2.57 -18.08 0.97
N CYS A 117 -2.39 -17.55 2.19
CA CYS A 117 -3.50 -17.06 3.00
C CYS A 117 -3.27 -15.59 3.37
N TYR A 118 -4.33 -14.80 3.28
CA TYR A 118 -4.35 -13.35 3.49
C TYR A 118 -4.88 -12.97 4.88
N SER A 119 -5.28 -13.95 5.70
CA SER A 119 -5.70 -13.74 7.09
C SER A 119 -5.42 -14.97 7.96
N ASP A 120 -5.34 -14.76 9.27
CA ASP A 120 -5.29 -15.85 10.24
C ASP A 120 -6.52 -16.76 10.12
N ARG A 121 -7.69 -16.20 9.84
CA ARG A 121 -8.93 -16.96 9.66
C ARG A 121 -8.83 -17.91 8.47
N GLU A 122 -8.34 -17.43 7.33
CA GLU A 122 -8.16 -18.23 6.12
C GLU A 122 -7.15 -19.37 6.35
N MET A 123 -6.01 -19.06 6.96
CA MET A 123 -5.00 -20.07 7.32
C MET A 123 -5.58 -21.14 8.25
N ASN A 124 -6.28 -20.72 9.32
CA ASN A 124 -6.88 -21.66 10.27
C ASN A 124 -7.97 -22.52 9.62
N ASN A 125 -8.78 -21.96 8.72
CA ASN A 125 -9.80 -22.70 8.00
C ASN A 125 -9.20 -23.73 7.04
N LEU A 126 -8.15 -23.36 6.31
CA LEU A 126 -7.42 -24.28 5.43
C LEU A 126 -6.91 -25.48 6.23
N ILE A 127 -6.24 -25.22 7.36
CA ILE A 127 -5.66 -26.26 8.21
C ILE A 127 -6.74 -27.14 8.84
N ARG A 128 -7.85 -26.58 9.33
CA ARG A 128 -8.89 -27.34 10.04
C ARG A 128 -9.79 -28.14 9.11
N ASN A 129 -10.12 -27.60 7.94
CA ASN A 129 -11.18 -28.15 7.09
C ASN A 129 -10.63 -28.95 5.91
N GLU A 130 -9.47 -28.57 5.36
CA GLU A 130 -8.92 -29.23 4.18
C GLU A 130 -7.83 -30.27 4.52
N PHE A 131 -7.18 -30.12 5.68
CA PHE A 131 -6.11 -31.03 6.07
C PHE A 131 -6.62 -32.09 7.06
N PRO A 132 -6.23 -33.37 6.89
CA PRO A 132 -6.46 -34.40 7.90
C PRO A 132 -5.85 -34.02 9.25
N ALA A 133 -6.44 -34.50 10.35
CA ALA A 133 -6.03 -34.16 11.71
C ALA A 133 -4.54 -34.40 12.03
N ASN A 134 -3.90 -35.36 11.35
CA ASN A 134 -2.48 -35.70 11.51
C ASN A 134 -1.62 -35.30 10.30
N ALA A 135 -2.07 -34.32 9.51
CA ALA A 135 -1.32 -33.85 8.35
C ALA A 135 -0.03 -33.15 8.79
N ASN A 136 1.07 -33.49 8.13
CA ASN A 136 2.32 -32.73 8.24
C ASN A 136 2.29 -31.56 7.24
N TYR A 137 2.51 -30.35 7.73
CA TYR A 137 2.53 -29.13 6.92
C TYR A 137 3.53 -28.13 7.53
N THR A 138 4.03 -27.22 6.69
CA THR A 138 4.93 -26.13 7.10
C THR A 138 4.20 -24.81 6.91
N ILE A 139 4.30 -23.90 7.88
CA ILE A 139 3.77 -22.54 7.78
C ILE A 139 4.94 -21.56 7.72
N GLN A 140 4.95 -20.72 6.70
CA GLN A 140 5.81 -19.55 6.60
C GLN A 140 4.94 -18.30 6.72
N ARG A 141 5.27 -17.41 7.67
CA ARG A 141 4.65 -16.09 7.77
C ARG A 141 5.53 -15.08 7.03
N PHE A 142 4.92 -14.26 6.18
CA PHE A 142 5.60 -13.13 5.55
C PHE A 142 5.49 -11.91 6.45
N LYS A 143 6.62 -11.28 6.77
CA LYS A 143 6.62 -9.98 7.48
C LYS A 143 6.76 -8.80 6.53
N GLY A 144 7.37 -9.02 5.37
CA GLY A 144 7.52 -8.01 4.34
C GLY A 144 7.74 -8.61 2.97
N LEU A 145 7.55 -7.78 1.94
CA LEU A 145 7.67 -8.12 0.53
C LEU A 145 9.10 -8.55 0.17
N GLY A 146 10.10 -8.09 0.94
CA GLY A 146 11.50 -8.47 0.76
C GLY A 146 11.81 -9.94 1.07
N GLU A 147 10.95 -10.62 1.83
CA GLU A 147 11.09 -12.05 2.16
C GLU A 147 10.52 -12.96 1.05
N MET A 148 9.82 -12.38 0.08
CA MET A 148 9.18 -13.13 -1.01
C MET A 148 10.12 -13.31 -2.20
N MET A 149 10.17 -14.53 -2.71
CA MET A 149 10.84 -14.82 -3.98
C MET A 149 10.06 -14.19 -5.14
N PRO A 150 10.72 -13.83 -6.26
CA PRO A 150 10.06 -13.16 -7.39
C PRO A 150 8.81 -13.87 -7.93
N THR A 151 8.84 -15.21 -8.00
CA THR A 151 7.70 -16.02 -8.46
C THR A 151 6.52 -15.94 -7.49
N GLN A 152 6.80 -16.04 -6.18
CA GLN A 152 5.76 -15.93 -5.15
C GLN A 152 5.10 -14.55 -5.18
N LEU A 153 5.89 -13.50 -5.37
CA LEU A 153 5.39 -12.14 -5.46
C LEU A 153 4.52 -11.98 -6.72
N TRP A 154 4.96 -12.53 -7.85
CA TRP A 154 4.16 -12.57 -9.08
C TRP A 154 2.80 -13.24 -8.86
N ASP A 155 2.81 -14.49 -8.38
CA ASP A 155 1.61 -15.33 -8.26
C ASP A 155 0.56 -14.75 -7.30
N THR A 156 0.99 -13.92 -6.34
CA THR A 156 0.12 -13.47 -5.24
C THR A 156 -0.26 -11.99 -5.29
N THR A 157 0.60 -11.13 -5.87
CA THR A 157 0.42 -9.66 -5.81
C THR A 157 0.54 -8.95 -7.15
N MET A 158 1.26 -9.52 -8.12
CA MET A 158 1.53 -8.81 -9.38
C MET A 158 0.74 -9.35 -10.57
N ASN A 159 0.44 -10.64 -10.60
CA ASN A 159 -0.30 -11.28 -11.69
C ASN A 159 -1.75 -10.75 -11.74
N PRO A 160 -2.20 -10.12 -12.85
CA PRO A 160 -3.57 -9.60 -12.97
C PRO A 160 -4.69 -10.62 -12.77
N GLU A 161 -4.44 -11.91 -13.01
CA GLU A 161 -5.45 -12.97 -12.88
C GLU A 161 -5.68 -13.40 -11.43
N THR A 162 -4.67 -13.26 -10.57
CA THR A 162 -4.70 -13.81 -9.20
C THR A 162 -4.56 -12.76 -8.11
N ARG A 163 -4.06 -11.56 -8.45
CA ARG A 163 -3.81 -10.50 -7.46
C ARG A 163 -5.10 -9.94 -6.88
N THR A 164 -5.04 -9.57 -5.62
CA THR A 164 -6.09 -8.79 -4.93
C THR A 164 -5.60 -7.36 -4.75
N LEU A 165 -6.36 -6.41 -5.29
CA LEU A 165 -6.11 -4.98 -5.15
C LEU A 165 -7.31 -4.29 -4.50
N LYS A 166 -7.05 -3.33 -3.62
CA LYS A 166 -8.06 -2.42 -3.07
C LYS A 166 -7.97 -1.08 -3.80
N ARG A 167 -9.05 -0.65 -4.44
CA ARG A 167 -9.13 0.70 -5.03
C ARG A 167 -9.37 1.72 -3.93
N VAL A 168 -8.64 2.84 -3.97
CA VAL A 168 -8.80 3.93 -3.00
C VAL A 168 -9.87 4.89 -3.52
N GLU A 169 -10.82 5.26 -2.67
CA GLU A 169 -11.91 6.17 -2.98
C GLU A 169 -12.04 7.23 -1.88
N ILE A 170 -12.59 8.39 -2.23
CA ILE A 170 -12.90 9.46 -1.29
C ILE A 170 -14.42 9.53 -1.18
N ASP A 171 -14.94 9.15 -0.01
CA ASP A 171 -16.37 9.22 0.29
C ASP A 171 -16.77 10.66 0.69
N ASP A 172 -16.13 11.20 1.73
CA ASP A 172 -16.27 12.59 2.15
C ASP A 172 -14.92 13.33 2.08
N ALA A 173 -14.81 14.23 1.11
CA ALA A 173 -13.61 15.04 0.92
C ALA A 173 -13.34 16.01 2.09
N ALA A 174 -14.38 16.52 2.74
CA ALA A 174 -14.23 17.43 3.87
C ALA A 174 -13.73 16.68 5.12
N GLU A 175 -14.24 15.47 5.37
CA GLU A 175 -13.73 14.63 6.45
C GLU A 175 -12.31 14.14 6.18
N ALA A 176 -12.02 13.70 4.95
CA ALA A 176 -10.67 13.29 4.56
C ALA A 176 -9.66 14.43 4.78
N ASP A 177 -10.00 15.65 4.36
CA ASP A 177 -9.18 16.84 4.57
C ASP A 177 -8.89 17.12 6.06
N ARG A 178 -9.91 17.03 6.91
CA ARG A 178 -9.76 17.15 8.36
C ARG A 178 -8.83 16.10 8.92
N ILE A 179 -9.02 14.83 8.55
CA ILE A 179 -8.21 13.72 9.06
C ILE A 179 -6.74 13.87 8.63
N PHE A 180 -6.46 14.20 7.35
CA PHE A 180 -5.10 14.46 6.90
C PHE A 180 -4.46 15.61 7.68
N THR A 181 -5.19 16.70 7.91
CA THR A 181 -4.68 17.85 8.67
C THR A 181 -4.32 17.48 10.11
N ILE A 182 -5.17 16.68 10.78
CA ILE A 182 -4.94 16.23 12.17
C ILE A 182 -3.76 15.26 12.24
N LEU A 183 -3.78 14.20 11.42
CA LEU A 183 -2.80 13.12 11.49
C LEU A 183 -1.46 13.51 10.91
N MET A 184 -1.45 14.28 9.82
CA MET A 184 -0.24 14.58 9.05
C MET A 184 0.27 16.00 9.29
N GLY A 185 -0.51 16.91 9.86
CA GLY A 185 -0.12 18.31 10.10
C GLY A 185 0.76 18.54 11.33
N ASP A 186 1.21 19.78 11.53
CA ASP A 186 2.24 20.13 12.53
C ASP A 186 1.80 20.13 13.98
N ARG A 187 0.51 20.26 14.23
CA ARG A 187 -0.01 20.37 15.60
C ARG A 187 -0.02 19.01 16.29
N VAL A 188 0.77 18.90 17.36
CA VAL A 188 0.88 17.66 18.15
C VAL A 188 -0.37 17.41 19.00
N ALA A 189 -0.92 18.45 19.65
CA ALA A 189 -2.04 18.29 20.58
C ALA A 189 -3.30 17.69 19.94
N PRO A 190 -3.82 18.18 18.80
CA PRO A 190 -5.01 17.61 18.16
C PRO A 190 -4.79 16.16 17.70
N ARG A 191 -3.59 15.85 17.21
CA ARG A 191 -3.22 14.48 16.83
C ARG A 191 -3.23 13.54 18.02
N ARG A 192 -2.66 13.98 19.14
CA ARG A 192 -2.61 13.20 20.37
C ARG A 192 -4.02 12.91 20.88
N GLU A 193 -4.86 13.94 20.96
CA GLU A 193 -6.26 13.80 21.37
C GLU A 193 -7.03 12.84 20.45
N PHE A 194 -6.83 12.94 19.14
CA PHE A 194 -7.42 12.01 18.17
C PHE A 194 -7.00 10.56 18.45
N ILE A 195 -5.70 10.30 18.65
CA ILE A 195 -5.20 8.95 18.93
C ILE A 195 -5.73 8.42 20.26
N GLU A 196 -5.76 9.24 21.31
CA GLU A 196 -6.28 8.85 22.62
C GLU A 196 -7.79 8.58 22.59
N THR A 197 -8.53 9.31 21.76
CA THR A 197 -9.99 9.16 21.62
C THR A 197 -10.39 7.92 20.81
N TYR A 198 -9.73 7.70 19.67
CA TYR A 198 -10.12 6.67 18.70
C TYR A 198 -9.28 5.40 18.80
N GLY A 199 -8.03 5.49 19.23
CA GLY A 199 -7.11 4.34 19.35
C GLY A 199 -7.68 3.17 20.16
N PRO A 200 -8.25 3.39 21.36
CA PRO A 200 -8.84 2.30 22.15
C PRO A 200 -10.08 1.65 21.52
N ARG A 201 -10.72 2.32 20.54
CA ARG A 201 -11.93 1.82 19.85
C ARG A 201 -11.59 0.97 18.62
N LEU A 202 -10.31 0.93 18.21
CA LEU A 202 -9.87 0.17 17.06
C LEU A 202 -9.76 -1.31 17.42
N ASN A 203 -10.41 -2.15 16.62
CA ASN A 203 -10.19 -3.57 16.64
C ASN A 203 -9.06 -3.91 15.66
N MET A 204 -7.96 -4.47 16.16
CA MET A 204 -6.80 -4.84 15.34
C MET A 204 -7.15 -5.85 14.25
N LEU A 205 -8.20 -6.66 14.45
CA LEU A 205 -8.65 -7.64 13.46
C LEU A 205 -9.33 -7.00 12.24
N ASP A 206 -9.75 -5.74 12.35
CA ASP A 206 -10.40 -5.00 11.26
C ASP A 206 -9.39 -4.13 10.49
N LEU A 207 -8.11 -4.15 10.88
CA LEU A 207 -7.06 -3.34 10.25
C LEU A 207 -6.36 -4.10 9.13
N ASP A 208 -6.13 -3.41 8.01
CA ASP A 208 -5.36 -3.89 6.86
C ASP A 208 -3.84 -3.83 7.13
N ILE A 209 -3.39 -4.53 8.17
CA ILE A 209 -1.99 -4.71 8.59
C ILE A 209 -1.73 -6.13 9.07
#